data_AF-A0A447KKR1-F1
#
_entry.id   AF-A0A447KKR1-F1
#
_cell.length_a   1.000
_cell.length_b   1.000
_cell.length_c   1.000
_cell.angle_alpha   90.00
_cell.angle_beta   90.00
_cell.angle_gamma   90.00
#
_symmetry.space_group_name_H-M   'P 1'
#
loop_
_entity.id
_entity.type
_entity.pdbx_description
1 polymer ?
#
loop_
_entity_poly.entity_id
_entity_poly.type
_entity_poly.pdbx_seq_one_letter_code
_entity_poly.pdbx_strand_id
1 'polypeptide(L)' 'MNSVRNLAGIPQLRCRAVAGGRSPAAFSYELNVQGRWFAINHSYAAWVVGNGRFLAGGHHG' A
#
# COMPACT_ATOMS: atom_id res chain seq x y z
N MET A 1 -2.29 -23.84 1.23
CA MET A 1 -1.78 -22.51 0.82
C MET A 1 -2.91 -21.80 0.07
N ASN A 2 -3.75 -21.05 0.77
CA ASN A 2 -4.98 -20.49 0.20
C ASN A 2 -4.69 -19.19 -0.56
N SER A 3 -4.94 -19.27 -1.86
CA SER A 3 -5.23 -18.21 -2.84
C SER A 3 -4.99 -16.75 -2.42
N VAL A 4 -3.90 -16.16 -2.93
CA VAL A 4 -3.68 -14.70 -3.00
C VAL A 4 -4.55 -14.05 -4.12
N ARG A 5 -5.47 -14.80 -4.74
CA ARG A 5 -6.10 -14.41 -6.03
C ARG A 5 -7.46 -13.72 -5.92
N ASN A 6 -7.99 -13.42 -4.73
CA ASN A 6 -9.26 -12.71 -4.62
C ASN A 6 -9.21 -11.52 -3.65
N LEU A 7 -8.22 -10.64 -3.85
CA LEU A 7 -8.10 -9.36 -3.14
C LEU A 7 -8.70 -8.19 -3.95
N ALA A 8 -9.55 -8.48 -4.95
CA ALA A 8 -10.09 -7.48 -5.88
C ALA A 8 -10.86 -6.33 -5.20
N GLY A 9 -11.29 -6.52 -3.94
CA GLY A 9 -11.93 -5.49 -3.11
C GLY A 9 -11.10 -4.99 -1.93
N ILE A 10 -9.89 -5.50 -1.70
CA ILE A 10 -9.05 -5.09 -0.55
C ILE A 10 -8.02 -4.07 -1.05
N PRO A 11 -7.99 -2.84 -0.50
CA PRO A 11 -6.95 -1.88 -0.80
C PRO A 11 -5.57 -2.48 -0.54
N GLN A 12 -4.69 -2.44 -1.54
CA GLN A 12 -3.33 -2.99 -1.42
C GLN A 12 -2.32 -1.86 -1.41
N LEU A 13 -1.40 -1.90 -0.46
CA LEU A 13 -0.25 -1.00 -0.40
C LEU A 13 1.03 -1.77 -0.68
N ARG A 14 1.94 -1.20 -1.45
CA ARG A 14 3.28 -1.75 -1.67
C ARG A 14 4.36 -0.68 -1.58
N CYS A 15 5.58 -1.13 -1.28
CA CYS A 15 6.79 -0.33 -1.39
C CYS A 15 7.66 -0.95 -2.48
N ARG A 16 8.04 -0.16 -3.48
CA ARG A 16 8.85 -0.59 -4.62
C ARG A 16 10.19 0.13 -4.61
N ALA A 17 11.29 -0.63 -4.72
CA ALA A 17 12.58 -0.04 -5.02
C ALA A 17 12.56 0.54 -6.45
N VAL A 18 12.92 1.81 -6.59
CA VAL A 18 13.08 2.48 -7.88
C VAL A 18 14.57 2.76 -8.11
N ALA A 19 15.04 2.44 -9.31
CA ALA A 19 16.42 2.69 -9.68
C ALA A 19 16.64 4.20 -9.80
N GLY A 20 17.33 4.77 -8.83
CA GLY A 20 17.63 6.20 -8.77
C GLY A 20 18.86 6.57 -9.59
N GLY A 21 19.02 6.14 -10.84
CA GLY A 21 20.19 6.50 -11.65
C GLY A 21 21.54 6.29 -10.90
N ARG A 22 22.28 7.38 -10.62
CA ARG A 22 23.56 7.37 -9.84
C ARG A 22 23.39 7.49 -8.31
N SER A 23 22.17 7.55 -7.80
CA SER A 23 21.84 7.71 -6.38
C SER A 23 21.38 6.39 -5.75
N PRO A 24 21.49 6.25 -4.41
CA PRO A 24 20.99 5.09 -3.70
C PRO A 24 19.51 4.83 -4.04
N ALA A 25 19.12 3.56 -4.10
CA ALA A 25 17.77 3.14 -4.45
C ALA A 25 16.73 3.96 -3.67
N ALA A 26 15.93 4.74 -4.39
CA ALA A 26 14.80 5.41 -3.79
C ALA A 26 13.66 4.39 -3.65
N PHE A 27 12.81 4.58 -2.65
CA PHE A 27 11.62 3.75 -2.46
C PHE A 27 10.38 4.54 -2.85
N SER A 28 9.51 3.94 -3.64
CA SER A 28 8.20 4.49 -3.99
C SER A 28 7.11 3.69 -3.29
N TYR A 29 6.27 4.37 -2.54
CA TYR A 29 5.05 3.78 -2.00
C TYR A 29 3.95 3.88 -3.04
N GLU A 30 3.20 2.80 -3.24
CA GLU A 30 2.11 2.76 -4.21
C GLU A 30 0.86 2.12 -3.61
N LEU A 31 -0.31 2.68 -3.98
CA LEU A 31 -1.63 2.17 -3.62
C LEU A 31 -2.30 1.56 -4.85
N ASN A 32 -2.91 0.38 -4.69
CA ASN A 32 -3.79 -0.21 -5.70
C ASN A 32 -5.22 0.33 -5.54
N VAL A 33 -5.72 0.99 -6.58
CA VAL A 33 -7.12 1.41 -6.70
C VAL A 33 -7.69 0.75 -7.94
N GLN A 34 -8.63 -0.19 -7.74
CA GLN A 34 -9.33 -0.90 -8.82
C GLN A 34 -8.37 -1.53 -9.86
N GLY A 35 -7.29 -2.15 -9.38
CA GLY A 35 -6.30 -2.82 -10.23
C GLY A 35 -5.20 -1.89 -10.78
N ARG A 36 -5.23 -0.59 -10.49
CA ARG A 36 -4.23 0.38 -10.93
C ARG A 36 -3.37 0.87 -9.77
N TRP A 37 -2.06 0.96 -10.00
CA TRP A 37 -1.09 1.40 -8.98
C TRP A 37 -0.81 2.89 -9.12
N PHE A 38 -0.91 3.62 -8.01
CA PHE A 38 -0.67 5.06 -7.92
C PHE A 38 0.42 5.35 -6.90
N ALA A 39 1.39 6.19 -7.27
CA ALA A 39 2.41 6.65 -6.34
C ALA A 39 1.79 7.50 -5.22
N ILE A 40 2.21 7.25 -3.99
CA ILE A 40 1.79 7.94 -2.78
C ILE A 40 3.04 8.34 -1.98
N ASN A 41 2.90 9.35 -1.13
CA ASN A 41 3.98 9.75 -0.23
C ASN A 41 4.06 8.84 1.01
N HIS A 42 5.20 8.91 1.71
CA HIS A 42 5.45 8.13 2.93
C HIS A 42 4.41 8.40 4.03
N SER A 43 4.05 9.66 4.27
CA SER A 43 3.12 10.04 5.35
C SER A 43 1.74 9.41 5.16
N TYR A 44 1.25 9.34 3.93
CA TYR A 44 0.01 8.65 3.60
C TYR A 44 0.13 7.15 3.85
N ALA A 45 1.22 6.52 3.42
CA ALA A 45 1.46 5.10 3.68
C ALA A 45 1.50 4.78 5.18
N ALA A 46 2.18 5.61 5.97
CA ALA A 46 2.24 5.48 7.42
C ALA A 46 0.85 5.61 8.07
N TRP A 47 0.03 6.57 7.60
CA TRP A 47 -1.33 6.73 8.09
C TRP A 47 -2.21 5.50 7.81
N VAL A 48 -2.15 4.95 6.59
CA VAL A 48 -2.93 3.73 6.24
C VAL A 48 -2.52 2.55 7.11
N VAL A 49 -1.22 2.33 7.31
CA VAL A 49 -0.72 1.24 8.17
C VAL A 49 -1.14 1.44 9.62
N GLY A 50 -1.00 2.66 10.14
CA GLY A 50 -1.39 3.00 11.52
C GLY A 50 -2.89 2.89 11.78
N ASN A 51 -3.73 3.10 10.76
CA ASN A 51 -5.19 3.10 10.87
C ASN A 51 -5.86 1.87 10.22
N GLY A 52 -5.09 0.84 9.85
CA GLY A 52 -5.60 -0.32 9.11
C GLY A 52 -6.80 -1.01 9.78
N ARG A 53 -6.84 -1.04 11.11
CA ARG A 53 -7.98 -1.60 11.88
C ARG A 53 -9.26 -0.78 11.74
N PHE A 54 -9.14 0.56 11.76
CA PHE A 54 -10.27 1.47 11.56
C PHE A 54 -10.82 1.35 10.13
N LEU A 55 -9.92 1.29 9.14
CA LEU A 55 -10.29 1.17 7.72
C LEU A 55 -10.93 -0.19 7.37
N ALA A 56 -10.56 -1.26 8.08
CA ALA A 56 -11.11 -2.60 7.88
C ALA A 56 -12.50 -2.81 8.52
N GLY A 57 -13.14 -1.76 9.04
CA GLY A 57 -14.45 -1.85 9.70
C GLY A 57 -14.39 -2.36 11.14
N GLY A 58 -13.22 -2.35 11.77
CA GLY A 58 -13.05 -2.69 13.18
C GLY A 58 -13.59 -1.58 14.09
N HIS A 59 -14.92 -1.48 14.22
CA HIS A 59 -15.55 -0.84 15.36
C HIS A 59 -15.28 -1.71 16.60
N HIS A 60 -14.36 -1.27 17.45
CA HIS A 60 -14.40 -1.63 18.86
C HIS A 60 -14.68 -0.35 19.63
N GLY A 61 -15.86 -0.29 20.24
CA GLY A 61 -16.07 0.51 21.43
C GLY A 61 -15.29 -0.05 22.62
#